data_AF-A0A2V9JRW5-F1
#
_entry.id   AF-A0A2V9JRW5-F1
#
_cell.length_a   1.000
_cell.length_b   1.000
_cell.length_c   1.000
_cell.angle_alpha   90.00
_cell.angle_beta   90.00
_cell.angle_gamma   90.00
#
_symmetry.space_group_name_H-M   'P 1'
#
loop_
_entity.id
_entity.type
_entity.pdbx_description
1 polymer ?
#
loop_
_entity_poly.entity_id
_entity_poly.type
_entity_poly.pdbx_seq_one_letter_code
_entity_poly.pdbx_strand_id
1 'polypeptide(L)' 'MKQHALACFAALVWSAAFAAAQNRAVTVEVDAREAPRKIFHARLSIPAQPGPMTLLYPKW' A
#
# COMPACT_ATOMS: atom_id res chain seq x y z
N MET A 1 26.81 -29.46 1.50
CA MET A 1 25.37 -29.57 1.14
C MET A 1 24.43 -28.99 2.21
N LYS A 2 24.54 -29.35 3.50
CA LYS A 2 23.62 -28.87 4.56
C LYS A 2 23.61 -27.34 4.78
N GLN A 3 24.75 -26.66 4.60
CA GLN A 3 24.87 -25.21 4.81
C GLN A 3 24.18 -24.38 3.72
N HIS A 4 24.22 -24.81 2.46
CA HIS A 4 23.51 -24.15 1.37
C HIS A 4 21.99 -24.27 1.52
N ALA A 5 21.50 -25.41 2.03
CA ALA A 5 20.07 -25.61 2.29
C ALA A 5 19.52 -24.66 3.38
N LEU A 6 20.29 -24.45 4.45
CA LEU A 6 19.95 -23.50 5.52
C LEU A 6 19.95 -22.04 5.03
N ALA A 7 20.94 -21.67 4.21
CA ALA A 7 21.01 -20.32 3.63
C ALA A 7 19.84 -20.03 2.68
N CYS A 8 19.48 -20.99 1.82
CA CYS A 8 18.33 -20.85 0.93
C CYS A 8 17.02 -20.73 1.71
N PHE A 9 16.85 -21.50 2.80
CA PHE A 9 15.65 -21.43 3.62
C PHE A 9 15.52 -20.08 4.32
N ALA A 10 16.60 -19.55 4.90
CA ALA A 10 16.61 -18.23 5.52
C ALA A 10 16.29 -17.11 4.51
N ALA A 11 16.84 -17.19 3.30
CA ALA A 11 16.55 -16.24 2.23
C ALA A 11 15.06 -16.29 1.81
N LEU A 12 14.46 -17.48 1.71
CA LEU A 12 13.06 -17.65 1.35
C LEU A 12 12.10 -17.04 2.38
N VAL A 13 12.40 -17.23 3.67
CA VAL A 13 11.63 -16.64 4.77
C VAL A 13 11.73 -15.11 4.75
N TRP A 14 12.90 -14.55 4.45
CA TRP A 14 13.11 -13.11 4.37
C TRP A 14 12.34 -12.47 3.19
N SER A 15 12.33 -13.12 2.03
CA SER A 15 11.58 -12.65 0.86
C SER A 15 10.07 -12.68 1.09
N ALA A 16 9.55 -13.71 1.76
CA ALA A 16 8.12 -13.83 2.04
C ALA A 16 7.60 -12.71 2.97
N ALA A 17 8.40 -12.27 3.95
CA ALA A 17 8.05 -11.17 4.84
C ALA A 17 7.94 -9.82 4.11
N PHE A 18 8.76 -9.60 3.08
CA PHE A 18 8.73 -8.38 2.28
C PHE A 18 7.46 -8.28 1.40
N ALA A 19 7.02 -9.41 0.84
CA ALA A 19 5.82 -9.47 0.00
C ALA A 19 4.53 -9.18 0.79
N ALA A 20 4.45 -9.65 2.05
CA ALA A 20 3.28 -9.41 2.90
C ALA A 20 3.08 -7.93 3.27
N ALA A 21 4.14 -7.11 3.26
CA ALA A 21 4.07 -5.68 3.61
C ALA A 21 3.51 -4.80 2.48
N GLN A 22 3.43 -5.31 1.24
CA GLN A 22 3.06 -4.52 0.07
C GLN A 22 1.55 -4.35 -0.13
N ASN A 23 0.72 -5.19 0.48
CA ASN A 23 -0.74 -5.12 0.30
C ASN A 23 -1.41 -4.42 1.49
N ARG A 24 -1.14 -3.12 1.67
CA ARG A 24 -1.91 -2.31 2.63
C ARG A 24 -3.06 -1.60 1.91
N ALA A 25 -4.27 -1.79 2.41
CA ALA A 25 -5.47 -1.18 1.84
C ALA A 25 -5.41 0.35 1.93
N VAL A 26 -5.77 1.01 0.83
CA VAL A 26 -6.04 2.46 0.79
C VAL A 26 -7.48 2.67 1.25
N THR A 27 -7.69 3.63 2.16
CA THR A 27 -9.03 3.99 2.64
C THR A 27 -9.43 5.35 2.08
N VAL A 28 -10.67 5.45 1.61
CA VAL A 28 -11.27 6.71 1.15
C VAL A 28 -12.59 6.89 1.88
N GLU A 29 -12.68 7.95 2.67
CA GLU A 29 -13.91 8.40 3.32
C GLU A 29 -14.50 9.53 2.47
N VAL A 30 -15.79 9.45 2.16
CA VAL A 30 -16.49 10.46 1.37
C VAL A 30 -17.64 11.03 2.18
N ASP A 31 -17.60 12.34 2.40
CA ASP A 31 -18.71 13.10 2.94
C ASP A 31 -19.55 13.67 1.79
N ALA A 32 -20.79 13.20 1.72
CA ALA A 32 -21.78 13.57 0.70
C ALA A 32 -22.82 14.58 1.19
N ARG A 33 -22.63 15.25 2.35
CA ARG A 33 -23.59 16.23 2.89
C ARG A 33 -23.90 17.39 1.94
N GLU A 34 -22.94 17.79 1.10
CA GLU A 34 -23.09 18.86 0.11
C GLU A 34 -23.30 18.35 -1.33
N ALA A 35 -23.66 17.07 -1.50
CA ALA A 35 -23.88 16.45 -2.81
C ALA A 35 -24.90 17.20 -3.71
N PRO A 36 -26.01 17.80 -3.20
CA PRO A 36 -26.93 18.59 -4.05
C PRO A 36 -26.26 19.80 -4.70
N ARG A 37 -25.19 20.33 -4.08
CA ARG A 37 -24.38 21.43 -4.62
C ARG A 37 -23.19 20.94 -5.46
N LYS A 38 -23.07 19.63 -5.66
CA LYS A 38 -21.96 18.95 -6.35
C LYS A 38 -20.60 19.10 -5.66
N ILE A 39 -20.61 19.23 -4.33
CA ILE A 39 -19.39 19.31 -3.52
C ILE A 39 -19.26 18.04 -2.70
N PHE A 40 -18.10 17.40 -2.78
CA PHE A 40 -17.75 16.19 -2.02
C PHE A 40 -16.45 16.42 -1.28
N HIS A 41 -16.45 16.18 0.03
CA HIS A 41 -15.23 16.23 0.82
C HIS A 41 -14.73 14.80 0.98
N ALA A 42 -13.49 14.56 0.56
CA ALA A 42 -12.88 13.24 0.63
C ALA A 42 -11.66 13.26 1.55
N ARG A 43 -11.53 12.22 2.40
CA ARG A 43 -10.33 11.97 3.19
C ARG A 43 -9.70 10.66 2.74
N LEU A 44 -8.43 10.73 2.33
CA LEU A 44 -7.67 9.58 1.87
C LEU A 44 -6.63 9.21 2.94
N SER A 45 -6.58 7.93 3.29
CA SER A 45 -5.52 7.34 4.11
C SER A 45 -4.76 6.33 3.26
N ILE A 46 -3.54 6.69 2.88
CA ILE A 46 -2.66 5.86 2.04
C ILE A 46 -1.45 5.44 2.90
N PRO A 47 -1.31 4.15 3.22
CA PRO A 47 -0.17 3.68 3.99
C PRO A 47 1.14 3.84 3.21
N ALA A 48 2.03 4.71 3.69
CA ALA A 48 3.32 4.96 3.07
C ALA A 48 4.38 3.94 3.51
N GLN A 49 5.30 3.59 2.61
CA GLN A 49 6.53 2.87 2.90
C GLN A 49 7.73 3.83 2.82
N PRO A 50 8.87 3.53 3.47
CA PRO A 50 10.08 4.32 3.32
C PRO A 50 10.53 4.37 1.84
N GLY A 51 10.70 5.59 1.32
CA GLY A 51 11.12 5.84 -0.05
C GLY A 51 10.23 6.86 -0.77
N PRO A 52 10.54 7.20 -2.02
CA PRO A 52 9.73 8.12 -2.81
C PRO A 52 8.34 7.54 -3.08
N MET A 53 7.30 8.34 -2.78
CA MET A 53 5.91 8.02 -3.08
C MET A 53 5.35 9.07 -4.03
N THR A 54 4.86 8.63 -5.19
CA THR A 54 4.24 9.51 -6.19
C THR A 54 2.72 9.40 -6.09
N LEU A 55 2.04 10.52 -5.81
CA LEU A 55 0.59 10.61 -5.88
C LEU A 55 0.19 11.12 -7.27
N LEU A 56 -0.55 10.32 -8.02
CA LEU A 56 -1.02 10.67 -9.36
C LEU A 56 -2.49 11.03 -9.33
N TYR A 57 -2.84 12.10 -10.02
CA TYR A 57 -4.23 12.45 -10.32
C TYR A 57 -4.45 12.26 -11.82
N PRO A 58 -4.98 11.11 -12.26
CA PRO A 58 -5.13 10.83 -13.68
C PRO A 58 -6.10 11.83 -14.31
N LYS A 59 -5.79 12.24 -15.53
CA LYS A 59 -6.71 12.96 -16.40
C LYS A 59 -7.47 11.94 -17.26
N TRP A 60 -8.75 12.19 -17.46
CA TRP A 60 -9.69 11.37 -18.21
C TRP A 60 -10.36 12.22 -19.28
#